data_AF-R1F6F4-F1
#
_entry.id   AF-R1F6F4-F1
#
_cell.length_a   1.000
_cell.length_b   1.000
_cell.length_c   1.000
_cell.angle_alpha   90.00
_cell.angle_beta   90.00
_cell.angle_gamma   90.00
#
_symmetry.space_group_name_H-M   'P 1'
#
loop_
_entity.id
_entity.type
_entity.pdbx_description
1 polymer ?
#
loop_
_entity_poly.entity_id
_entity_poly.type
_entity_poly.pdbx_seq_one_letter_code
_entity_poly.pdbx_strand_id
1 'polypeptide(L)'
;MSLLLGSVLGLGALQCELNVKAQSRVDEPLALAMALSNQGEDTLEVLSWFTPFEGWFADAIDLTLNEQTIPYQGPLAKRGAPSADDRLIVGPKQRIKAEAELTQVYDLSQPGHYRLSYRPALLKDEQGLSPECPPISFERLPIDTPPAAQIQ
;
A
#
# COMPACT_ATOMS: atom_id res chain seq x y z
N MET A 1 10.97 -26.40 4.30
CA MET A 1 11.73 -25.46 5.14
C MET A 1 11.83 -24.15 4.36
N SER A 2 10.72 -23.41 4.32
CA SER A 2 10.59 -22.23 3.46
C SER A 2 11.09 -21.01 4.20
N LEU A 3 12.08 -20.35 3.59
CA LEU A 3 12.69 -19.12 4.07
C LEU A 3 11.66 -17.99 3.98
N LEU A 4 11.22 -17.49 5.14
CA LEU A 4 10.48 -16.25 5.27
C LEU A 4 11.41 -15.11 4.82
N LEU A 5 11.13 -14.47 3.68
CA LEU A 5 11.71 -13.17 3.35
C LEU A 5 11.06 -12.11 4.26
N GLY A 6 11.49 -12.06 5.51
CA GLY A 6 11.16 -10.98 6.42
C GLY A 6 11.93 -9.73 6.01
N SER A 7 11.29 -8.82 5.30
CA SER A 7 11.78 -7.44 5.21
C SER A 7 11.48 -6.76 6.53
N VAL A 8 12.44 -6.80 7.46
CA VAL A 8 12.35 -6.09 8.75
C VAL A 8 13.16 -4.81 8.63
N LEU A 9 12.51 -3.71 8.30
CA LEU A 9 13.05 -2.38 8.57
C LEU A 9 11.93 -1.50 9.10
N GLY A 10 11.89 -1.39 10.42
CA GLY A 10 11.08 -0.44 11.18
C GLY A 10 11.55 -0.48 12.63
N LEU A 11 12.34 0.52 13.04
CA LEU A 11 12.80 0.71 14.42
C LEU A 11 11.69 1.27 15.35
N GLY A 12 10.43 1.21 14.92
CA GLY A 12 9.25 1.61 15.68
C GLY A 12 8.32 0.42 15.95
N ALA A 13 7.43 0.56 16.93
CA ALA A 13 6.44 -0.47 17.26
C ALA A 13 5.49 -0.78 16.09
N LEU A 14 5.27 0.15 15.17
CA LEU A 14 4.43 -0.07 13.99
C LEU A 14 5.25 -0.57 12.80
N GLN A 15 4.93 -1.76 12.29
CA GLN A 15 5.46 -2.30 11.05
C GLN A 15 4.42 -2.18 9.93
N CYS A 16 4.86 -1.76 8.75
CA CYS A 16 4.05 -1.73 7.54
C CYS A 16 4.56 -2.73 6.50
N GLU A 17 3.64 -3.47 5.90
CA GLU A 17 3.90 -4.33 4.75
C GLU A 17 2.94 -3.99 3.60
N LEU A 18 3.49 -3.85 2.39
CA LEU A 18 2.71 -3.71 1.16
C LEU A 18 2.79 -5.00 0.34
N ASN A 19 1.70 -5.35 -0.32
CA ASN A 19 1.66 -6.50 -1.21
C ASN A 19 0.75 -6.24 -2.41
N VAL A 20 1.20 -6.74 -3.56
CA VAL A 20 0.43 -6.86 -4.80
C VAL A 20 0.77 -8.22 -5.42
N LYS A 21 -0.02 -8.69 -6.39
CA LYS A 21 0.41 -9.82 -7.24
C LYS A 21 1.74 -9.45 -7.90
N ALA A 22 2.78 -10.27 -7.67
CA ALA A 22 4.12 -10.03 -8.22
C ALA A 22 4.12 -9.98 -9.76
N GLN A 23 3.25 -10.78 -10.39
CA GLN A 23 2.99 -10.76 -11.82
C GLN A 23 1.47 -10.83 -12.04
N SER A 24 0.96 -9.99 -12.94
CA SER A 24 -0.45 -9.98 -13.36
C SER A 24 -0.55 -9.47 -14.79
N ARG A 25 -1.53 -9.92 -15.57
CA ARG A 25 -1.72 -9.35 -16.91
C ARG A 25 -2.29 -7.94 -16.84
N VAL A 26 -2.05 -7.14 -17.89
CA VAL A 26 -2.53 -5.76 -18.00
C VAL A 26 -4.06 -5.64 -17.99
N ASP A 27 -4.80 -6.69 -18.36
CA ASP A 27 -6.27 -6.76 -18.32
C ASP A 27 -6.82 -7.20 -16.95
N GLU A 28 -5.97 -7.62 -16.02
CA GLU A 28 -6.39 -8.03 -14.69
C GLU A 28 -6.46 -6.85 -13.71
N PRO A 29 -7.44 -6.84 -12.79
CA PRO A 29 -7.42 -5.97 -11.63
C PRO A 29 -6.18 -6.27 -10.75
N LEU A 30 -5.67 -5.25 -10.08
CA LEU A 30 -4.50 -5.29 -9.21
C LEU A 30 -4.77 -4.57 -7.88
N ALA A 31 -5.19 -5.35 -6.88
CA ALA A 31 -5.31 -4.85 -5.51
C ALA A 31 -3.94 -4.58 -4.87
N LEU A 32 -3.79 -3.42 -4.25
CA LEU A 32 -2.76 -3.13 -3.26
C LEU A 32 -3.27 -3.48 -1.87
N ALA A 33 -2.64 -4.45 -1.24
CA ALA A 33 -2.82 -4.76 0.16
C ALA A 33 -1.83 -3.99 1.03
N MET A 34 -2.31 -3.38 2.11
CA MET A 34 -1.49 -2.86 3.19
C MET A 34 -1.82 -3.61 4.47
N ALA A 35 -0.79 -4.05 5.19
CA ALA A 35 -0.90 -4.58 6.53
C ALA A 35 -0.10 -3.74 7.52
N LEU A 36 -0.74 -3.37 8.62
CA LEU A 36 -0.13 -2.66 9.74
C LEU A 36 -0.08 -3.59 10.94
N SER A 37 1.10 -3.77 11.52
CA SER A 37 1.31 -4.64 12.68
C SER A 37 1.91 -3.84 13.82
N ASN A 38 1.26 -3.84 14.98
CA ASN A 38 1.80 -3.27 16.21
C ASN A 38 2.60 -4.34 16.95
N GLN A 39 3.93 -4.21 16.95
CA GLN A 39 4.86 -5.07 17.69
C GLN A 39 5.08 -4.62 19.14
N GLY A 40 4.50 -3.50 19.55
CA GLY A 40 4.59 -2.97 20.91
C GLY A 40 3.61 -3.61 21.90
N GLU A 41 3.61 -3.09 23.12
CA GLU A 41 2.72 -3.50 24.22
C GLU A 41 1.58 -2.49 24.47
N ASP A 42 1.63 -1.32 23.84
CA ASP A 42 0.63 -0.25 23.96
C ASP A 42 -0.25 -0.17 22.72
N THR A 43 -1.44 0.39 22.85
CA THR A 43 -2.32 0.67 21.70
C THR A 43 -1.76 1.82 20.89
N LEU A 44 -1.75 1.68 19.57
CA LEU A 44 -1.33 2.72 18.63
C LEU A 44 -2.52 3.31 17.90
N GLU A 45 -2.45 4.62 17.66
CA GLU A 45 -3.36 5.33 16.76
C GLU A 45 -2.63 5.70 15.48
N VAL A 46 -3.17 5.26 14.34
CA VAL A 46 -2.61 5.50 13.01
C VAL A 46 -3.62 6.24 12.18
N LEU A 47 -3.24 7.32 11.52
CA LEU A 47 -4.15 8.02 10.64
C LEU A 47 -4.49 7.14 9.42
N SER A 48 -5.78 6.97 9.14
CA SER A 48 -6.26 6.19 7.98
C SER A 48 -6.05 6.92 6.64
N TRP A 49 -5.86 8.24 6.67
CA TRP A 49 -5.67 9.03 5.45
C TRP A 49 -4.40 8.64 4.72
N PHE A 50 -4.43 8.73 3.40
CA PHE A 50 -3.34 8.28 2.54
C PHE A 50 -3.01 6.83 2.87
N THR A 51 -4.00 5.95 3.11
CA THR A 51 -3.82 4.49 3.26
C THR A 51 -4.93 3.74 2.52
N PRO A 52 -4.75 2.47 2.13
CA PRO A 52 -5.84 1.66 1.59
C PRO A 52 -7.04 1.49 2.54
N PHE A 53 -6.90 1.80 3.85
CA PHE A 53 -8.01 1.71 4.80
C PHE A 53 -9.10 2.76 4.55
N GLU A 54 -8.78 3.87 3.87
CA GLU A 54 -9.79 4.84 3.41
C GLU A 54 -10.20 4.65 1.94
N GLY A 55 -9.60 3.69 1.23
CA GLY A 55 -9.71 3.57 -0.22
C GLY A 55 -8.87 4.62 -0.95
N TRP A 56 -9.40 5.19 -2.03
CA TRP A 56 -8.70 6.18 -2.85
C TRP A 56 -9.32 7.56 -2.73
N PHE A 57 -8.78 8.37 -1.82
CA PHE A 57 -9.14 9.77 -1.66
C PHE A 57 -7.90 10.68 -1.54
N ALA A 58 -6.74 10.17 -1.95
CA ALA A 58 -5.45 10.85 -1.85
C ALA A 58 -4.46 10.30 -2.88
N ASP A 59 -3.61 11.18 -3.41
CA ASP A 59 -2.41 10.79 -4.15
C ASP A 59 -1.30 10.41 -3.16
N ALA A 60 -1.31 9.16 -2.72
CA ALA A 60 -0.43 8.62 -1.68
C ALA A 60 0.69 7.73 -2.22
N ILE A 61 0.79 7.56 -3.53
CA ILE A 61 1.70 6.59 -4.14
C ILE A 61 2.56 7.26 -5.21
N ASP A 62 3.88 7.10 -5.09
CA ASP A 62 4.79 7.32 -6.20
C ASP A 62 4.89 6.02 -7.00
N LEU A 63 4.33 6.02 -8.21
CA LEU A 63 4.35 4.87 -9.11
C LEU A 63 5.22 5.17 -10.33
N THR A 64 6.12 4.26 -10.68
CA THR A 64 6.89 4.33 -11.93
C THR A 64 6.75 3.05 -12.75
N LEU A 65 6.75 3.20 -14.08
CA LEU A 65 6.91 2.14 -15.07
C LEU A 65 8.25 2.36 -15.76
N ASN A 66 9.19 1.43 -15.64
CA ASN A 66 10.52 1.56 -16.23
C ASN A 66 11.13 2.96 -15.96
N GLU A 67 11.05 3.41 -14.71
CA GLU A 67 11.53 4.70 -14.20
C GLU A 67 10.70 5.94 -14.60
N GLN A 68 9.72 5.81 -15.49
CA GLN A 68 8.81 6.90 -15.84
C GLN A 68 7.63 6.97 -14.87
N THR A 69 7.37 8.15 -14.28
CA THR A 69 6.24 8.37 -13.38
C THR A 69 4.90 8.11 -14.06
N ILE A 70 4.03 7.36 -13.38
CA ILE A 70 2.62 7.18 -13.74
C ILE A 70 1.78 8.11 -12.85
N PRO A 71 1.00 9.03 -13.43
CA PRO A 71 0.21 9.98 -12.65
C PRO A 71 -1.00 9.30 -12.00
N TYR A 72 -1.34 9.77 -10.79
CA TYR A 72 -2.60 9.43 -10.12
C TYR A 72 -3.79 10.07 -10.84
N GLN A 73 -4.87 9.30 -11.01
CA GLN A 73 -6.10 9.70 -11.72
C GLN A 73 -7.35 9.62 -10.83
N GLY A 74 -7.20 9.22 -9.56
CA GLY A 74 -8.30 9.09 -8.62
C GLY A 74 -8.75 10.43 -8.01
N PRO A 75 -9.77 10.40 -7.14
CA PRO A 75 -10.26 11.60 -6.48
C PRO A 75 -9.31 12.07 -5.38
N LEU A 76 -9.39 13.36 -5.05
CA LEU A 76 -8.64 13.99 -3.97
C LEU A 76 -9.63 14.62 -2.98
N ALA A 77 -9.59 14.20 -1.73
CA ALA A 77 -10.42 14.79 -0.68
C ALA A 77 -9.80 16.08 -0.13
N LYS A 78 -10.62 17.12 0.02
CA LYS A 78 -10.29 18.31 0.82
C LYS A 78 -10.61 18.03 2.28
N ARG A 79 -9.66 18.25 3.19
CA ARG A 79 -9.78 17.84 4.59
C ARG A 79 -9.53 18.99 5.56
N GLY A 80 -10.20 18.92 6.71
CA GLY A 80 -9.89 19.74 7.90
C GLY A 80 -8.81 19.07 8.75
N ALA A 81 -8.82 19.33 10.06
CA ALA A 81 -8.05 18.52 11.01
C ALA A 81 -8.66 17.12 11.11
N PRO A 82 -7.83 16.07 11.31
CA PRO A 82 -8.34 14.71 11.50
C PRO A 82 -9.15 14.60 12.79
N SER A 83 -10.23 13.83 12.73
CA SER A 83 -11.10 13.47 13.84
C SER A 83 -10.76 12.07 14.37
N ALA A 84 -11.48 11.61 15.41
CA ALA A 84 -11.33 10.25 15.93
C ALA A 84 -11.70 9.17 14.89
N ASP A 85 -12.69 9.45 14.03
CA ASP A 85 -13.14 8.52 12.99
C ASP A 85 -12.12 8.34 11.86
N ASP A 86 -11.16 9.27 11.76
CA ASP A 86 -10.06 9.19 10.80
C ASP A 86 -8.90 8.31 11.32
N ARG A 87 -8.99 7.79 12.55
CA ARG A 87 -7.91 7.07 13.22
C ARG A 87 -8.19 5.56 13.32
N LEU A 88 -7.21 4.79 12.90
CA LEU A 88 -7.15 3.34 13.08
C LEU A 88 -6.56 3.04 14.46
N ILE A 89 -7.26 2.21 15.23
CA ILE A 89 -6.78 1.70 16.51
C ILE A 89 -6.11 0.35 16.28
N VAL A 90 -4.81 0.26 16.58
CA VAL A 90 -4.02 -0.97 16.47
C VAL A 90 -3.54 -1.36 17.86
N GLY A 91 -4.25 -2.28 18.49
CA GLY A 91 -3.93 -2.79 19.82
C GLY A 91 -2.59 -3.52 19.88
N PRO A 92 -2.11 -3.85 21.08
CA PRO A 92 -0.84 -4.54 21.29
C PRO A 92 -0.81 -5.87 20.54
N LYS A 93 0.29 -6.16 19.84
CA LYS A 93 0.46 -7.38 19.01
C LYS A 93 -0.60 -7.56 17.93
N GLN A 94 -1.43 -6.56 17.66
CA GLN A 94 -2.49 -6.64 16.66
C GLN A 94 -1.93 -6.38 15.27
N ARG A 95 -2.51 -7.07 14.29
CA ARG A 95 -2.33 -6.80 12.86
C ARG A 95 -3.68 -6.48 12.23
N ILE A 96 -3.73 -5.40 11.45
CA ILE A 96 -4.88 -5.01 10.63
C ILE A 96 -4.48 -4.96 9.15
N LYS A 97 -5.45 -5.15 8.25
CA LYS A 97 -5.22 -5.18 6.80
C LYS A 97 -6.36 -4.48 6.05
N ALA A 98 -6.03 -3.79 4.98
CA ALA A 98 -6.98 -3.29 3.98
C ALA A 98 -6.44 -3.51 2.57
N GLU A 99 -7.35 -3.46 1.59
CA GLU A 99 -7.05 -3.58 0.17
C GLU A 99 -7.74 -2.47 -0.61
N ALA A 100 -7.04 -1.89 -1.58
CA ALA A 100 -7.59 -0.92 -2.51
C ALA A 100 -7.11 -1.22 -3.94
N GLU A 101 -7.99 -1.10 -4.93
CA GLU A 101 -7.75 -1.54 -6.30
C GLU A 101 -6.96 -0.49 -7.10
N LEU A 102 -5.69 -0.75 -7.44
CA LEU A 102 -4.83 0.23 -8.12
C LEU A 102 -5.34 0.60 -9.51
N THR A 103 -5.94 -0.36 -10.24
CA THR A 103 -6.43 -0.13 -11.61
C THR A 103 -7.63 0.84 -11.67
N GLN A 104 -8.22 1.20 -10.53
CA GLN A 104 -9.25 2.24 -10.47
C GLN A 104 -8.68 3.67 -10.53
N VAL A 105 -7.39 3.86 -10.21
CA VAL A 105 -6.80 5.19 -10.02
C VAL A 105 -5.45 5.39 -10.70
N TYR A 106 -4.88 4.35 -11.30
CA TYR A 106 -3.70 4.41 -12.15
C TYR A 106 -3.96 3.67 -13.47
N ASP A 107 -3.43 4.21 -14.57
CA ASP A 107 -3.36 3.50 -15.84
C ASP A 107 -2.22 2.47 -15.80
N LEU A 108 -2.58 1.19 -15.61
CA LEU A 108 -1.67 0.04 -15.58
C LEU A 108 -1.81 -0.85 -16.83
N SER A 109 -2.25 -0.26 -17.94
CA SER A 109 -2.50 -0.96 -19.21
C SER A 109 -1.23 -1.33 -19.98
N GLN A 110 -0.09 -0.73 -19.62
CA GLN A 110 1.19 -1.01 -20.26
C GLN A 110 1.93 -2.14 -19.55
N PRO A 111 2.43 -3.16 -20.28
CA PRO A 111 3.27 -4.19 -19.69
C PRO A 111 4.64 -3.63 -19.29
N GLY A 112 5.27 -4.23 -18.29
CA GLY A 112 6.61 -3.88 -17.84
C GLY A 112 6.79 -3.93 -16.32
N HIS A 113 7.95 -3.43 -15.87
CA HIS A 113 8.30 -3.42 -14.46
C HIS A 113 7.85 -2.13 -13.79
N TYR A 114 7.03 -2.29 -12.76
CA TYR A 114 6.53 -1.21 -11.95
C TYR A 114 7.26 -1.16 -10.60
N ARG A 115 7.47 0.05 -10.09
CA ARG A 115 7.93 0.29 -8.73
C ARG A 115 6.96 1.23 -8.03
N LEU A 116 6.56 0.85 -6.83
CA LEU A 116 5.59 1.56 -6.00
C LEU A 116 6.27 1.95 -4.68
N SER A 117 6.31 3.24 -4.39
CA SER A 117 6.68 3.78 -3.08
C SER A 117 5.49 4.48 -2.45
N TYR A 118 5.36 4.36 -1.13
CA TYR A 118 4.24 4.91 -0.39
C TYR A 118 4.62 6.24 0.25
N ARG A 119 3.78 7.27 0.07
CA ARG A 119 3.95 8.60 0.65
C ARG A 119 2.91 8.79 1.76
N PRO A 120 3.30 8.68 3.04
CA PRO A 120 2.37 8.94 4.12
C PRO A 120 1.96 10.42 4.17
N ALA A 121 0.84 10.70 4.85
CA ALA A 121 0.40 12.05 5.12
C ALA A 121 1.47 12.84 5.87
N LEU A 122 1.90 13.99 5.34
CA LEU A 122 2.85 14.89 6.00
C LEU A 122 2.16 15.81 7.03
N LEU A 123 1.21 15.27 7.79
CA LEU A 123 0.56 16.05 8.83
C LEU A 123 1.51 16.17 10.02
N LYS A 124 1.83 17.41 10.38
CA LYS A 124 2.45 17.76 11.66
C LYS A 124 1.34 17.79 12.72
N ASP A 125 0.67 16.67 12.95
CA ASP A 125 -0.06 16.48 14.19
C ASP A 125 0.85 15.72 15.15
N GLU A 126 0.82 16.07 16.44
CA GLU A 126 1.69 15.46 17.45
C GLU A 126 1.09 14.15 18.00
N GLN A 127 0.01 13.65 17.39
CA GLN A 127 -0.85 12.65 18.00
C GLN A 127 -0.97 11.37 17.16
N GLY A 128 -0.55 11.34 15.90
CA GLY A 128 -0.75 10.22 14.98
C GLY A 128 0.55 9.64 14.43
N LEU A 129 0.64 8.32 14.38
CA LEU A 129 1.69 7.63 13.64
C LEU A 129 1.34 7.58 12.15
N SER A 130 2.35 7.75 11.31
CA SER A 130 2.27 7.46 9.89
C SER A 130 3.03 6.19 9.58
N PRO A 131 2.48 5.26 8.79
CA PRO A 131 3.18 4.03 8.45
C PRO A 131 4.32 4.29 7.47
N GLU A 132 5.53 3.85 7.82
CA GLU A 132 6.67 3.80 6.92
C GLU A 132 6.71 2.45 6.22
N CYS A 133 6.32 2.42 4.95
CA CYS A 133 6.20 1.19 4.18
C CYS A 133 7.36 1.08 3.17
N PRO A 134 8.15 -0.02 3.18
CA PRO A 134 9.15 -0.25 2.17
C PRO A 134 8.56 -0.27 0.74
N PRO A 135 9.29 0.22 -0.27
CA PRO A 135 8.82 0.19 -1.65
C PRO A 135 8.76 -1.25 -2.18
N ILE A 136 7.81 -1.51 -3.06
CA ILE A 136 7.62 -2.82 -3.72
C ILE A 136 7.76 -2.70 -5.24
N SER A 137 8.06 -3.82 -5.88
CA SER A 137 8.10 -3.95 -7.34
C SER A 137 7.22 -5.08 -7.80
N PHE A 138 6.61 -4.92 -8.98
CA PHE A 138 5.77 -5.92 -9.62
C PHE A 138 5.84 -5.79 -11.14
N GLU A 139 5.37 -6.80 -11.85
CA GLU A 139 5.38 -6.83 -13.31
C GLU A 139 3.96 -6.95 -13.86
N ARG A 140 3.65 -6.12 -14.86
CA ARG A 140 2.44 -6.28 -15.67
C ARG A 140 2.80 -6.99 -16.96
N LEU A 141 2.11 -8.08 -17.26
CA LEU A 141 2.37 -8.93 -18.42
C LEU A 141 1.41 -8.60 -19.58
N PRO A 142 1.80 -8.79 -20.85
CA PRO A 142 0.90 -8.67 -21.99
C PRO A 142 -0.33 -9.60 -21.87
N ILE A 143 -1.45 -9.22 -22.49
CA ILE A 143 -2.71 -9.99 -22.48
C ILE A 143 -2.51 -11.42 -23.01
N ASP A 144 -1.66 -11.57 -24.04
CA ASP A 144 -1.40 -12.85 -24.69
C ASP A 144 -0.50 -13.79 -23.87
N THR A 145 -0.10 -13.38 -22.65
CA THR A 145 0.70 -14.22 -21.77
C THR A 145 -0.20 -15.32 -21.19
N PRO A 146 0.13 -16.62 -21.37
CA PRO A 146 -0.65 -17.70 -20.79
C PRO A 146 -0.68 -17.57 -19.26
N PRO A 147 -1.81 -17.88 -18.59
CA PRO A 147 -1.89 -17.79 -17.13
C PRO A 147 -0.76 -18.59 -16.51
N ALA A 148 -0.08 -18.01 -15.50
CA ALA A 148 0.95 -18.71 -14.76
C ALA A 148 0.38 -20.03 -14.24
N ALA A 149 1.01 -21.14 -14.61
CA ALA A 149 0.62 -22.46 -14.13
C ALA A 149 0.66 -22.42 -12.60
N GLN A 150 -0.49 -22.56 -11.95
CA GLN A 150 -0.57 -22.66 -10.50
C GLN A 150 0.12 -23.97 -10.12
N ILE A 151 1.37 -23.89 -9.66
CA ILE A 151 2.06 -25.04 -9.09
C ILE A 151 1.34 -25.33 -7.76
N GLN A 152 0.61 -26.44 -7.75
CA GLN A 152 -0.05 -27.02 -6.56
C GLN A 152 0.98 -27.62 -5.62
#